data_AF-A0A7Y1ZJW3-F1
#
_entry.id   AF-A0A7Y1ZJW3-F1
#
_cell.length_a   1.000
_cell.length_b   1.000
_cell.length_c   1.000
_cell.angle_alpha   90.00
_cell.angle_beta   90.00
_cell.angle_gamma   90.00
#
_symmetry.space_group_name_H-M   'P 1'
#
loop_
_entity.id
_entity.type
_entity.pdbx_description
1 polymer ?
#
loop_
_entity_poly.entity_id
_entity_poly.type
_entity_poly.pdbx_seq_one_letter_code
_entity_poly.pdbx_strand_id
1 'polypeptide(L)' 'MDSLYLLIPIALVFCALTIRLLLWAVDNGQYDDLDREAWRIINEDDEDPGESDEDRA' A
#
# COMPACT_ATOMS: atom_id res chain seq x y z
N MET A 1 5.63 39.91 -2.21
CA MET A 1 6.82 39.13 -1.78
C MET A 1 6.69 38.65 -0.35
N ASP A 2 5.93 39.32 0.51
CA ASP A 2 5.80 38.97 1.94
C ASP A 2 5.12 37.63 2.21
N SER A 3 4.14 37.23 1.39
CA SER A 3 3.43 35.96 1.55
C SER A 3 4.32 34.74 1.35
N LEU A 4 5.36 34.85 0.52
CA LEU A 4 6.27 33.74 0.22
C LEU A 4 7.06 33.32 1.48
N TYR A 5 7.44 34.29 2.31
CA TYR A 5 8.15 34.02 3.57
C TYR A 5 7.30 33.25 4.59
N LEU A 6 5.97 33.35 4.50
CA LEU A 6 5.04 32.57 5.31
C LEU A 6 4.69 31.23 4.65
N LEU A 7 4.62 31.19 3.32
CA LEU A 7 4.27 29.99 2.56
C LEU A 7 5.38 28.92 2.57
N ILE A 8 6.65 29.34 2.50
CA ILE A 8 7.82 28.44 2.53
C ILE A 8 7.84 27.56 3.81
N PRO A 9 7.77 28.11 5.04
CA PRO A 9 7.80 27.28 6.23
C PRO A 9 6.57 26.39 6.35
N ILE A 10 5.39 26.86 5.92
CA ILE A 10 4.18 26.03 5.87
C ILE A 10 4.38 24.84 4.92
N ALA A 11 4.92 25.07 3.73
CA ALA A 11 5.21 24.01 2.77
C ALA A 11 6.24 23.01 3.32
N LEU A 12 7.26 23.47 4.04
CA LEU A 12 8.23 22.60 4.70
C LEU A 12 7.59 21.72 5.78
N VAL A 13 6.65 22.27 6.56
CA VAL A 13 5.89 21.49 7.54
C VAL A 13 5.07 20.41 6.83
N PHE A 14 4.36 20.75 5.75
CA PHE A 14 3.61 19.76 4.98
C PHE A 14 4.52 18.68 4.37
N CYS A 15 5.67 19.04 3.81
CA CYS A 15 6.65 18.06 3.34
C CYS A 15 7.11 17.12 4.45
N ALA A 16 7.46 17.66 5.63
CA ALA A 16 7.89 16.86 6.77
C ALA A 16 6.77 15.92 7.27
N LEU A 17 5.52 16.40 7.31
CA LEU A 17 4.35 15.60 7.65
C LEU A 17 4.14 14.46 6.65
N THR A 18 4.22 14.73 5.35
CA THR A 18 4.10 13.71 4.30
C THR A 18 5.18 12.64 4.43
N ILE A 19 6.45 13.04 4.63
CA ILE A 19 7.55 12.08 4.81
C ILE A 19 7.31 11.24 6.06
N ARG A 20 6.93 11.85 7.18
CA ARG A 20 6.64 11.12 8.43
C ARG A 20 5.50 10.13 8.24
N LEU A 21 4.43 10.51 7.53
CA LEU A 21 3.28 9.66 7.27
C LEU A 21 3.65 8.48 6.34
N LEU A 22 4.49 8.72 5.34
CA LEU A 22 5.02 7.68 4.47
C LEU A 22 5.87 6.67 5.26
N LEU A 23 6.81 7.14 6.08
CA LEU A 23 7.65 6.25 6.90
C LEU A 23 6.79 5.44 7.88
N TRP A 24 5.80 6.07 8.50
CA TRP A 24 4.83 5.36 9.33
C TRP A 24 4.08 4.29 8.54
N ALA A 25 3.59 4.58 7.33
CA ALA A 25 2.89 3.60 6.50
C ALA A 25 3.77 2.40 6.13
N VAL A 26 5.05 2.64 5.83
CA VAL A 26 6.05 1.58 5.61
C VAL A 26 6.21 0.72 6.88
N ASP A 27 6.40 1.35 8.03
CA ASP A 27 6.57 0.64 9.32
C ASP A 27 5.31 -0.14 9.74
N ASN A 28 4.12 0.26 9.27
CA ASN A 28 2.86 -0.45 9.55
C ASN A 28 2.61 -1.65 8.60
N GLY A 29 3.53 -1.95 7.68
CA GLY A 29 3.40 -3.10 6.79
C GLY A 29 2.31 -2.94 5.73
N GLN A 30 1.89 -1.71 5.39
CA GLN A 30 0.84 -1.47 4.37
C GLN A 30 1.23 -2.08 3.00
N TYR A 31 2.52 -2.21 2.72
CA TYR A 31 3.03 -2.78 1.48
C TYR A 31 3.02 -4.31 1.46
N ASP A 32 2.93 -4.98 2.62
CA ASP A 32 2.91 -6.44 2.71
C ASP A 32 1.61 -7.02 2.12
N ASP A 33 0.51 -6.28 2.21
CA ASP A 33 -0.77 -6.65 1.60
C ASP A 33 -0.71 -6.60 0.06
N LEU A 34 0.10 -5.70 -0.53
CA LEU A 34 0.31 -5.64 -1.98
C LEU A 34 1.15 -6.83 -2.47
N ASP A 35 2.14 -7.25 -1.68
CA ASP A 35 3.02 -8.38 -2.00
C ASP A 35 2.23 -9.70 -2.02
N ARG A 36 1.25 -9.86 -1.11
CA ARG A 36 0.30 -10.97 -1.12
C ARG A 36 -0.57 -11.00 -2.37
N GLU A 37 -1.12 -9.86 -2.79
CA GLU A 37 -1.97 -9.79 -3.98
C GLU A 37 -1.15 -10.05 -5.27
N ALA A 38 0.10 -9.60 -5.32
CA ALA A 38 1.02 -9.91 -6.43
C ALA A 38 1.27 -11.41 -6.57
N TRP A 39 1.45 -12.13 -5.45
CA TRP A 39 1.57 -13.59 -5.45
C TRP A 39 0.31 -14.29 -5.96
N ARG A 40 -0.86 -13.79 -5.59
CA ARG A 40 -2.15 -14.33 -6.02
C ARG A 40 -2.34 -14.21 -7.54
N ILE A 41 -2.06 -13.04 -8.12
CA ILE A 41 -2.21 -12.80 -9.57
C ILE A 41 -1.31 -13.72 -10.42
N ILE A 42 -0.11 -14.06 -9.94
CA ILE A 42 0.82 -14.94 -10.67
C ILE A 42 0.41 -16.42 -10.55
N ASN A 43 -0.08 -16.83 -9.38
CA ASN A 43 -0.45 -18.22 -9.12
C ASN A 43 -1.91 -18.54 -9.49
N GLU A 44 -2.76 -17.56 -9.78
CA GLU A 44 -4.15 -17.73 -10.22
C GLU A 44 -4.25 -18.56 -11.53
N ASP A 45 -3.19 -18.62 -12.36
CA ASP A 45 -3.16 -19.45 -13.57
C ASP A 45 -2.85 -20.95 -13.30
N ASP A 46 -2.37 -21.31 -12.11
CA ASP A 46 -2.05 -22.70 -11.70
C ASP A 46 -3.14 -23.35 -10.82
N GLU A 47 -4.17 -22.59 -10.42
CA GLU A 47 -5.35 -23.13 -9.75
C GLU A 47 -6.35 -23.67 -10.79
N ASP A 48 -6.12 -24.90 -11.25
CA ASP A 48 -7.15 -25.69 -11.94
C ASP A 48 -8.41 -25.74 -11.06
N PRO A 49 -9.59 -25.26 -11.51
CA PRO A 49 -10.82 -25.23 -10.71
C PRO A 49 -11.46 -26.61 -10.55
N GLY A 50 -10.64 -27.66 -10.41
CA GLY A 50 -11.01 -29.03 -10.68
C GLY A 50 -10.82 -30.00 -9.53
N GLU A 51 -10.88 -29.60 -8.25
CA GLU A 51 -10.83 -30.58 -7.16
C GLU A 51 -11.34 -30.01 -5.81
N SER A 52 -12.67 -29.92 -5.64
CA SER A 52 -13.32 -30.28 -4.38
C SER A 52 -14.86 -30.27 -4.49
N ASP A 53 -15.41 -31.44 -4.13
CA ASP A 53 -16.76 -31.67 -3.61
C ASP A 53 -17.86 -32.10 -4.60
N GLU A 54 -17.57 -33.23 -5.26
CA GLU A 54 -18.53 -34.29 -5.59
C GLU A 54 -18.88 -35.18 -4.35
N ASP A 55 -18.63 -34.70 -3.13
CA ASP A 55 -18.79 -35.49 -1.88
C ASP A 55 -19.82 -34.89 -0.91
N ARG A 56 -20.97 -34.46 -1.46
CA ARG A 56 -22.19 -34.19 -0.68
C ARG A 56 -23.36 -35.01 -1.21
N ALA A 57 -23.29 -36.32 -0.93
CA ALA A 57 -24.42 -37.26 -0.97
C ALA A 57 -25.41 -37.01 0.17
#